data_AF-A0A8U0A5H6-F1
#
_entry.id   AF-A0A8U0A5H6-F1
#
_cell.length_a   1.000
_cell.length_b   1.000
_cell.length_c   1.000
_cell.angle_alpha   90.00
_cell.angle_beta   90.00
_cell.angle_gamma   90.00
#
_symmetry.space_group_name_H-M   'P 1'
#
loop_
_entity.id
_entity.type
_entity.pdbx_description
1 polymer ?
#
loop_
_entity_poly.entity_id
_entity_poly.type
_entity_poly.pdbx_seq_one_letter_code
_entity_poly.pdbx_strand_id
1 'polypeptide(L)' 'MYVETDFLLALIKDDDWFSDAAETAYHEHRESLWTSQFTLIELLFVAYL' A
#
# COMPACT_ATOMS: atom_id res chain seq x y z
N MET A 1 10.75 3.26 -5.70
CA MET A 1 9.41 3.66 -6.14
C MET A 1 8.67 4.30 -4.97
N TYR A 2 8.05 5.46 -5.19
CA TYR A 2 7.19 6.08 -4.18
C TYR A 2 5.78 5.48 -4.27
N VAL A 3 5.15 5.17 -3.13
CA VAL A 3 3.81 4.55 -3.07
C VAL A 3 2.88 5.30 -2.13
N GLU A 4 1.62 5.39 -2.55
CA GLU A 4 0.53 6.08 -1.85
C GLU A 4 -0.32 5.10 -1.02
N THR A 5 -1.27 5.63 -0.27
CA THR A 5 -2.12 4.89 0.66
C THR A 5 -2.90 3.77 -0.03
N ASP A 6 -3.44 4.02 -1.22
CA ASP A 6 -4.20 3.03 -2.00
C ASP A 6 -3.39 1.76 -2.30
N PHE A 7 -2.09 1.90 -2.59
CA PHE A 7 -1.21 0.76 -2.82
C PHE A 7 -1.01 -0.07 -1.54
N LEU A 8 -0.83 0.59 -0.40
CA LEU A 8 -0.69 -0.08 0.89
C LEU A 8 -2.01 -0.75 1.32
N LEU A 9 -3.15 -0.13 1.02
CA LEU A 9 -4.47 -0.70 1.26
C LEU A 9 -4.70 -1.95 0.41
N ALA A 10 -4.34 -1.93 -0.87
CA ALA A 10 -4.44 -3.09 -1.75
C ALA A 10 -3.55 -4.27 -1.28
N LEU A 11 -2.43 -4.00 -0.61
CA LEU A 11 -1.59 -5.03 0.01
C LEU A 11 -2.16 -5.61 1.32
N ILE A 12 -2.93 -4.81 2.07
CA ILE A 12 -3.41 -5.19 3.41
C ILE A 12 -4.83 -5.78 3.35
N LYS A 13 -5.67 -5.31 2.43
CA LYS A 13 -7.04 -5.78 2.25
C LYS A 13 -7.09 -6.83 1.14
N ASP A 14 -7.41 -8.07 1.52
CA ASP A 14 -7.58 -9.22 0.62
C ASP A 14 -8.75 -9.07 -0.39
N ASP A 15 -9.62 -8.08 -0.21
CA ASP A 15 -10.86 -7.90 -0.99
C ASP A 15 -10.76 -6.74 -2.01
N ASP A 16 -9.54 -6.25 -2.28
CA ASP A 16 -9.32 -5.19 -3.27
C ASP A 16 -9.01 -5.78 -4.65
N TRP A 17 -9.67 -5.28 -5.69
CA TRP A 17 -9.59 -5.79 -7.07
C TRP A 17 -8.19 -5.69 -7.71
N PHE A 18 -7.22 -5.09 -7.00
CA PHE A 18 -5.85 -4.84 -7.43
C PHE A 18 -4.78 -5.50 -6.53
N SER A 19 -5.15 -6.34 -5.55
CA SER A 19 -4.21 -6.96 -4.61
C SER A 19 -3.11 -7.78 -5.30
N ASP A 20 -3.43 -8.60 -6.32
CA ASP A 20 -2.44 -9.42 -7.04
C ASP A 20 -1.35 -8.57 -7.74
N ALA A 21 -1.74 -7.43 -8.31
CA ALA A 21 -0.82 -6.52 -8.98
C ALA A 21 0.04 -5.76 -7.96
N ALA A 22 -0.55 -5.36 -6.83
CA ALA A 22 0.17 -4.72 -5.74
C ALA A 22 1.18 -5.68 -5.10
N GLU A 23 0.80 -6.94 -4.88
CA GLU A 23 1.66 -7.99 -4.33
C GLU A 23 2.85 -8.28 -5.26
N THR A 24 2.60 -8.42 -6.56
CA THR A 24 3.67 -8.59 -7.57
C THR A 24 4.65 -7.42 -7.55
N ALA A 25 4.15 -6.18 -7.57
CA ALA A 25 4.99 -4.98 -7.53
C ALA A 25 5.75 -4.85 -6.20
N TYR A 26 5.15 -5.25 -5.09
CA TYR A 26 5.82 -5.31 -3.79
C TYR A 26 6.98 -6.31 -3.83
N HIS A 27 6.76 -7.53 -4.33
CA HIS A 27 7.82 -8.53 -4.44
C HIS A 27 8.99 -8.09 -5.33
N GLU A 28 8.71 -7.41 -6.43
CA GLU A 28 9.72 -6.95 -7.38
C GLU A 28 10.52 -5.73 -6.90
N HIS A 29 9.91 -4.87 -6.07
CA HIS A 29 10.47 -3.56 -5.74
C HIS A 29 10.61 -3.24 -4.25
N ARG A 30 10.35 -4.20 -3.34
CA ARG A 30 10.33 -3.99 -1.88
C ARG A 30 11.51 -3.20 -1.31
N GLU A 31 12.71 -3.39 -1.85
CA GLU A 31 13.95 -2.79 -1.33
C GLU A 31 14.11 -1.32 -1.74
N SER A 32 13.28 -0.87 -2.68
CA SER A 32 13.27 0.49 -3.20
C SER A 32 11.96 1.22 -2.91
N LEU A 33 11.04 0.64 -2.12
CA LEU A 33 9.76 1.27 -1.78
C LEU A 33 9.94 2.32 -0.70
N TRP A 34 9.42 3.52 -0.98
CA TRP A 34 9.39 4.62 -0.02
C TRP A 34 7.98 5.21 -0.01
N THR A 35 7.54 5.68 1.15
CA THR A 35 6.23 6.31 1.29
C THR A 35 6.36 7.52 2.22
N SER A 36 5.34 8.37 2.22
CA SER A 36 5.31 9.57 3.05
C SER A 36 4.77 9.27 4.45
N GLN A 37 5.15 10.09 5.43
CA GLN A 37 4.52 10.06 6.75
C GLN A 37 3.01 10.36 6.65
N PHE A 38 2.59 11.19 5.71
CA PHE A 38 1.18 11.49 5.47
C PHE A 38 0.40 10.26 5.00
N THR A 39 0.99 9.45 4.12
CA THR A 39 0.43 8.18 3.66
C THR A 39 0.22 7.20 4.82
N LEU A 40 1.15 7.15 5.77
CA LEU A 40 0.99 6.33 6.99
C LEU A 40 -0.14 6.85 7.89
N ILE A 41 -0.29 8.17 8.02
CA ILE A 41 -1.37 8.77 8.80
C ILE A 41 -2.72 8.45 8.14
N GLU A 42 -2.84 8.62 6.84
CA GLU A 42 -4.07 8.30 6.10
C GLU A 42 -4.44 6.82 6.22
N LEU A 43 -3.45 5.91 6.14
CA LEU A 43 -3.66 4.49 6.36
C LEU A 43 -4.24 4.21 7.76
N LEU A 44 -3.74 4.89 8.79
CA LEU A 44 -4.27 4.79 10.16
C LEU A 44 -5.71 5.29 10.25
N PHE A 45 -6.05 6.38 9.55
CA PHE A 45 -7.43 6.88 9.50
C PHE A 45 -8.38 5.90 8.79
N VAL A 46 -7.96 5.31 7.66
CA VAL A 46 -8.77 4.34 6.92
C VAL A 46 -8.97 3.05 7.70
N ALA A 47 -7.96 2.60 8.47
CA ALA A 47 -8.06 1.37 9.25
C ALA A 47 -8.94 1.48 10.50
N TYR A 48 -9.19 2.71 11.00
CA TYR A 48 -9.96 2.96 12.22
C TYR A 48 -11.43 3.31 12.00
N LEU A 49 -11.83 3.59 10.75
CA LEU A 49 -13.19 3.88 10.33
C LEU A 49 -13.87 2.63 9.76
#